data_AF-A0A2D4RVU8-F1
#
_entry.id   AF-A0A2D4RVU8-F1
#
_cell.length_a   1.000
_cell.length_b   1.000
_cell.length_c   1.000
_cell.angle_alpha   90.00
_cell.angle_beta   90.00
_cell.angle_gamma   90.00
#
_symmetry.space_group_name_H-M   'P 1'
#
loop_
_entity.id
_entity.type
_entity.pdbx_description
1 polymer ?
#
loop_
_entity_poly.entity_id
_entity_poly.type
_entity_poly.pdbx_seq_one_letter_code
_entity_poly.pdbx_strand_id
1 'polypeptide(L)'
;MKLKNLILVTTTMVFFSSGCSTIQEIVGDGNTLLAGPCADLTIDEAFFLHEEAKSGFAKYLNTREDHFLFDSFYTASDSRSVAQSVSQCWDRRVSHYNAMKNLEELNNDLARILVRNMPDEDPGQMVSVYRDKYTRLMHR
;
A
#
# COMPACT_ATOMS: atom_id res chain seq x y z
N MET A 1 4.03 -57.38 25.63
CA MET A 1 3.39 -56.09 25.30
C MET A 1 3.18 -56.03 23.80
N LYS A 2 1.96 -55.64 23.39
CA LYS A 2 1.37 -55.97 22.09
C LYS A 2 1.92 -55.08 20.97
N LEU A 3 2.09 -55.67 19.78
CA LEU A 3 2.48 -55.09 18.49
C LEU A 3 1.76 -53.76 18.13
N LYS A 4 0.58 -53.52 18.74
CA LYS A 4 -0.19 -52.27 18.63
C LYS A 4 0.54 -51.02 19.16
N ASN A 5 1.47 -51.14 20.10
CA ASN A 5 2.15 -49.97 20.68
C ASN A 5 3.41 -49.53 19.93
N LEU A 6 3.91 -50.33 18.97
CA LEU A 6 5.05 -49.94 18.12
C LEU A 6 4.59 -49.10 16.92
N ILE A 7 3.40 -49.40 16.39
CA ILE A 7 2.81 -48.70 15.24
C ILE A 7 2.44 -47.25 15.60
N LEU A 8 2.05 -46.98 16.85
CA LEU A 8 1.62 -45.64 17.29
C LEU A 8 2.79 -44.65 17.46
N VAL A 9 4.03 -45.13 17.64
CA VAL A 9 5.22 -44.28 17.82
C VAL A 9 5.83 -43.91 16.47
N THR A 10 5.64 -44.71 15.42
CA THR A 10 6.19 -44.42 14.09
C THR A 10 5.34 -43.45 13.26
N THR A 11 4.07 -43.20 13.61
CA THR A 11 3.18 -42.31 12.83
C THR A 11 3.22 -40.84 13.24
N THR A 12 3.87 -40.49 14.36
CA THR A 12 3.96 -39.09 14.83
C THR A 12 5.24 -38.37 14.42
N MET A 13 6.17 -39.06 13.74
CA MET A 13 7.45 -38.50 13.28
C MET A 13 7.57 -38.40 11.76
N VAL A 14 6.45 -38.26 11.04
CA VAL A 14 6.43 -38.07 9.56
C VAL A 14 5.86 -36.69 9.16
N PHE A 15 5.54 -35.82 10.12
CA PHE A 15 4.86 -34.54 9.85
C PHE A 15 5.75 -33.29 9.82
N PHE A 16 7.08 -33.41 9.66
CA PHE A 16 7.97 -32.24 9.66
C PHE A 16 8.98 -32.10 8.51
N SER A 17 8.88 -32.89 7.44
CA SER A 17 9.87 -32.75 6.34
C SER A 17 9.36 -33.21 4.98
N SER A 18 8.52 -32.40 4.33
CA SER A 18 8.45 -32.32 2.86
C SER A 18 7.36 -31.34 2.43
N GLY A 19 7.72 -30.07 2.38
CA GLY A 19 6.84 -29.00 1.90
C GLY A 19 7.62 -27.78 1.40
N CYS A 20 8.75 -28.00 0.75
CA CYS A 20 9.44 -26.97 -0.01
C CYS A 20 10.19 -27.65 -1.15
N SER A 21 9.51 -27.84 -2.27
CA SER A 21 10.20 -28.07 -3.55
C SER A 21 9.30 -27.65 -4.69
N THR A 22 9.85 -26.72 -5.48
CA THR A 22 9.56 -26.42 -6.88
C THR A 22 8.20 -25.78 -7.23
N ILE A 23 8.10 -24.47 -6.94
CA ILE A 23 7.64 -23.52 -7.96
C ILE A 23 8.91 -22.81 -8.45
N GLN A 24 9.62 -23.48 -9.36
CA GLN A 24 10.82 -22.95 -10.00
C GLN A 24 10.68 -23.19 -11.50
N GLU A 25 9.58 -22.69 -12.08
CA GLU A 25 9.36 -22.75 -13.53
C GLU A 25 8.52 -21.58 -14.07
N ILE A 26 8.45 -20.46 -13.34
CA ILE A 26 7.92 -19.18 -13.86
C ILE A 26 8.77 -18.02 -13.33
N VAL A 27 10.09 -18.10 -13.46
CA VAL A 27 10.92 -16.90 -13.49
C VAL A 27 11.95 -17.16 -14.57
N GLY A 28 11.73 -16.54 -15.72
CA GLY A 28 12.65 -16.59 -16.84
C GLY A 28 14.04 -16.14 -16.39
N ASP A 29 15.03 -16.82 -16.94
CA ASP A 29 16.43 -16.42 -16.97
C ASP A 29 16.53 -14.93 -17.32
N GLY A 30 16.86 -14.10 -16.33
CA GLY A 30 16.59 -12.67 -16.41
C GLY A 30 17.12 -11.90 -15.21
N ASN A 31 18.44 -11.93 -15.06
CA ASN A 31 19.24 -11.02 -14.26
C ASN A 31 19.19 -11.20 -12.73
N THR A 32 20.38 -11.26 -12.19
CA THR A 32 20.80 -10.78 -10.87
C THR A 32 20.25 -9.36 -10.63
N LEU A 33 18.95 -9.23 -10.33
CA LEU A 33 18.38 -8.02 -9.77
C LEU A 33 18.83 -7.97 -8.32
N LEU A 34 19.99 -7.36 -8.07
CA LEU A 34 20.22 -6.69 -6.79
C LEU A 34 19.00 -5.80 -6.58
N ALA A 35 18.05 -6.24 -5.75
CA ALA A 35 16.87 -5.45 -5.43
C ALA A 35 17.38 -4.09 -4.94
N GLY A 36 17.03 -3.02 -5.66
CA GLY A 36 17.35 -1.66 -5.23
C GLY A 36 16.75 -1.36 -3.85
N PRO A 37 17.17 -0.27 -3.20
CA PRO A 37 16.61 0.12 -1.91
C PRO A 37 15.10 0.33 -2.06
N CYS A 38 14.30 -0.52 -1.43
CA CYS A 38 12.83 -0.53 -1.55
C CYS A 38 12.23 0.49 -0.58
N ALA A 39 12.74 0.52 0.65
CA ALA A 39 12.15 1.31 1.72
C ALA A 39 12.26 2.82 1.45
N ASP A 40 13.46 3.29 1.06
CA ASP A 40 13.68 4.72 0.81
C ASP A 40 12.83 5.21 -0.38
N LEU A 41 12.80 4.47 -1.49
CA LEU A 41 11.95 4.80 -2.64
C LEU A 41 10.46 4.86 -2.28
N THR A 42 9.99 3.92 -1.46
CA THR A 42 8.59 3.88 -1.05
C THR A 42 8.25 5.04 -0.10
N ILE A 43 9.18 5.43 0.77
CA ILE A 43 9.02 6.60 1.65
C ILE A 43 8.98 7.87 0.82
N ASP A 44 9.90 8.04 -0.13
CA ASP A 44 9.96 9.22 -1.00
C ASP A 44 8.67 9.39 -1.80
N GLU A 45 8.16 8.30 -2.38
CA GLU A 45 6.88 8.30 -3.09
C GLU A 45 5.71 8.68 -2.17
N ALA A 46 5.66 8.12 -0.96
CA ALA A 46 4.61 8.45 -0.01
C ALA A 46 4.65 9.94 0.38
N PHE A 47 5.84 10.51 0.60
CA PHE A 47 6.00 11.95 0.85
C PHE A 47 5.60 12.80 -0.35
N PHE A 48 5.98 12.40 -1.56
CA PHE A 48 5.58 13.07 -2.79
C PHE A 48 4.06 13.16 -2.90
N LEU A 49 3.35 12.03 -2.72
CA LEU A 49 1.89 11.99 -2.73
C LEU A 49 1.27 12.87 -1.62
N HIS A 50 1.86 12.90 -0.42
CA HIS A 50 1.38 13.78 0.65
C HIS A 50 1.47 15.26 0.27
N GLU A 51 2.60 15.69 -0.30
CA GLU A 51 2.77 17.06 -0.77
C GLU A 51 1.91 17.40 -1.99
N GLU A 52 1.68 16.43 -2.87
CA GLU A 52 0.74 16.58 -3.98
C GLU A 52 -0.69 16.78 -3.47
N ALA A 53 -1.14 15.98 -2.49
CA ALA A 53 -2.44 16.12 -1.86
C ALA A 53 -2.61 17.49 -1.18
N LYS A 54 -1.59 17.97 -0.46
CA LYS A 54 -1.58 19.33 0.12
C LYS A 54 -1.70 20.40 -0.96
N SER A 55 -0.96 20.25 -2.05
CA SER A 55 -0.97 21.19 -3.17
C SER A 55 -2.32 21.20 -3.89
N GLY A 56 -2.93 20.03 -4.08
CA GLY A 56 -4.30 19.89 -4.60
C GLY A 56 -5.32 20.56 -3.70
N PHE A 57 -5.20 20.39 -2.37
CA PHE A 57 -6.12 21.02 -1.43
C PHE A 57 -5.99 22.54 -1.45
N ALA A 58 -4.77 23.07 -1.57
CA ALA A 58 -4.55 24.49 -1.76
C ALA A 58 -5.22 25.02 -3.04
N LYS A 59 -5.20 24.25 -4.14
CA LYS A 59 -5.95 24.61 -5.37
C LYS A 59 -7.45 24.66 -5.11
N TYR A 60 -8.01 23.68 -4.39
CA TYR A 60 -9.41 23.72 -3.98
C TYR A 60 -9.73 24.97 -3.16
N LEU A 61 -8.91 25.34 -2.18
CA LEU A 61 -9.15 26.54 -1.37
C LEU A 61 -9.20 27.84 -2.20
N ASN A 62 -8.43 27.90 -3.28
CA ASN A 62 -8.38 29.05 -4.19
C ASN A 62 -9.51 29.07 -5.23
N THR A 63 -9.88 27.90 -5.78
CA THR A 63 -10.80 27.79 -6.93
C THR A 63 -12.22 27.40 -6.53
N ARG A 64 -12.36 26.68 -5.41
CA ARG A 64 -13.59 26.01 -4.95
C ARG A 64 -14.12 24.98 -5.94
N GLU A 65 -13.25 24.42 -6.77
CA GLU A 65 -13.62 23.32 -7.66
C GLU A 65 -13.51 21.98 -6.92
N ASP A 66 -14.63 21.30 -6.73
CA ASP A 66 -14.73 20.09 -5.90
C ASP A 66 -13.84 18.93 -6.38
N HIS A 67 -13.55 18.86 -7.68
CA HIS A 67 -12.67 17.82 -8.22
C HIS A 67 -11.25 17.88 -7.61
N PHE A 68 -10.72 19.07 -7.28
CA PHE A 68 -9.44 19.18 -6.58
C PHE A 68 -9.51 18.66 -5.15
N LEU A 69 -10.64 18.88 -4.46
CA LEU A 69 -10.85 18.36 -3.11
C LEU A 69 -10.89 16.84 -3.12
N PHE A 70 -11.64 16.26 -4.06
CA PHE A 70 -11.72 14.82 -4.23
C PHE A 70 -10.38 14.22 -4.65
N ASP A 71 -9.68 14.78 -5.64
CA ASP A 71 -8.34 14.33 -6.02
C ASP A 71 -7.38 14.33 -4.82
N SER A 72 -7.37 15.42 -4.04
CA SER A 72 -6.50 15.54 -2.86
C SER A 72 -6.77 14.47 -1.81
N PHE A 73 -8.04 14.10 -1.60
CA PHE A 73 -8.40 13.06 -0.64
C PHE A 73 -7.88 11.68 -1.02
N TYR A 74 -8.04 11.27 -2.27
CA TYR A 74 -7.51 9.97 -2.69
C TYR A 74 -5.99 10.01 -2.78
N THR A 75 -5.36 11.10 -3.23
CA THR A 75 -3.90 11.22 -3.21
C THR A 75 -3.34 11.11 -1.78
N ALA A 76 -4.01 11.71 -0.78
CA ALA A 76 -3.63 11.53 0.63
C ALA A 76 -3.84 10.08 1.12
N SER A 77 -4.92 9.43 0.66
CA SER A 77 -5.17 8.01 0.94
C SER A 77 -4.10 7.11 0.32
N ASP A 78 -3.71 7.37 -0.93
CA ASP A 78 -2.65 6.65 -1.65
C ASP A 78 -1.31 6.83 -0.95
N SER A 79 -0.97 8.07 -0.53
CA SER A 79 0.22 8.34 0.29
C SER A 79 0.27 7.44 1.53
N ARG A 80 -0.85 7.33 2.26
CA ARG A 80 -0.94 6.45 3.43
C ARG A 80 -0.77 4.97 3.07
N SER A 81 -1.41 4.51 2.00
CA SER A 81 -1.29 3.12 1.53
C SER A 81 0.14 2.78 1.09
N VAL A 82 0.79 3.67 0.34
CA VAL A 82 2.20 3.54 -0.06
C VAL A 82 3.10 3.53 1.18
N ALA A 83 2.91 4.46 2.11
CA ALA A 83 3.67 4.48 3.36
C ALA A 83 3.56 3.14 4.11
N GLN A 84 2.36 2.58 4.25
CA GLN A 84 2.14 1.29 4.92
C GLN A 84 2.84 0.11 4.22
N SER A 85 3.04 0.19 2.90
CA SER A 85 3.70 -0.85 2.12
C SER A 85 5.20 -1.00 2.39
N VAL A 86 5.87 0.02 2.97
CA VAL A 86 7.29 -0.06 3.41
C VAL A 86 7.52 -1.22 4.38
N SER A 87 6.50 -1.65 5.13
CA SER A 87 6.57 -2.83 6.00
C SER A 87 6.94 -4.12 5.25
N GLN A 88 6.69 -4.17 3.94
CA GLN A 88 7.00 -5.27 3.04
C GLN A 88 8.42 -5.18 2.45
N CYS A 89 9.09 -4.03 2.57
CA CYS A 89 10.45 -3.87 2.08
C CYS A 89 11.45 -4.67 2.95
N TRP A 90 12.38 -5.33 2.27
CA TRP A 90 13.40 -6.20 2.89
C TRP A 90 14.51 -5.40 3.59
N ASP A 91 14.76 -4.16 3.14
CA ASP A 91 15.82 -3.25 3.59
C ASP A 91 15.35 -2.25 4.66
N ARG A 92 14.16 -2.46 5.24
CA ARG A 92 13.57 -1.53 6.21
C ARG A 92 14.39 -1.42 7.51
N ARG A 93 14.47 -0.20 8.05
CA ARG A 93 15.16 0.13 9.31
C ARG A 93 14.18 0.76 10.31
N VAL A 94 14.59 0.87 11.57
CA VAL A 94 13.80 1.58 12.61
C VAL A 94 13.50 3.02 12.21
N SER A 95 14.44 3.70 11.54
CA SER A 95 14.23 5.04 10.98
C SER A 95 13.05 5.08 10.00
N HIS A 96 12.91 4.06 9.15
CA HIS A 96 11.83 3.96 8.16
C HIS A 96 10.48 3.79 8.87
N TYR A 97 10.42 2.96 9.91
CA TYR A 97 9.21 2.80 10.73
C TYR A 97 8.76 4.14 11.35
N ASN A 98 9.69 4.90 11.93
CA ASN A 98 9.36 6.21 12.52
C ASN A 98 8.90 7.21 11.46
N ALA A 99 9.55 7.24 10.29
CA ALA A 99 9.16 8.10 9.18
C ALA A 99 7.74 7.78 8.69
N MET A 100 7.42 6.49 8.51
CA MET A 100 6.08 6.05 8.12
C MET A 100 5.03 6.43 9.18
N LYS A 101 5.34 6.29 10.47
CA LYS A 101 4.41 6.64 11.54
C LYS A 101 4.07 8.12 11.54
N ASN A 102 5.09 8.97 11.41
CA ASN A 102 4.88 10.42 11.29
C ASN A 102 4.06 10.75 10.03
N LEU A 103 4.35 10.11 8.89
CA LEU A 103 3.62 10.34 7.66
C LEU A 103 2.16 9.84 7.73
N GLU A 104 1.90 8.72 8.40
CA GLU A 104 0.55 8.24 8.68
C GLU A 104 -0.25 9.25 9.52
N GLU A 105 0.36 9.86 10.54
CA GLU A 105 -0.25 10.92 11.33
C GLU A 105 -0.57 12.16 10.49
N LEU A 106 0.37 12.64 9.68
CA LEU A 106 0.17 13.77 8.77
C LEU A 106 -0.96 13.51 7.76
N ASN A 107 -1.01 12.30 7.18
CA ASN A 107 -2.08 11.91 6.26
C ASN A 107 -3.44 11.83 6.95
N ASN A 108 -3.49 11.34 8.20
CA ASN A 108 -4.75 11.30 8.97
C ASN A 108 -5.27 12.70 9.27
N ASP A 109 -4.39 13.63 9.63
CA ASP A 109 -4.77 15.02 9.86
C ASP A 109 -5.24 15.72 8.58
N LEU A 110 -4.53 15.50 7.46
CA LEU A 110 -4.94 16.00 6.15
C LEU A 110 -6.29 15.41 5.72
N ALA A 111 -6.49 14.11 5.85
CA ALA A 111 -7.76 13.43 5.52
C ALA A 111 -8.93 14.00 6.34
N ARG A 112 -8.72 14.26 7.64
CA ARG A 112 -9.75 14.89 8.49
C ARG A 112 -10.14 16.27 7.98
N ILE A 113 -9.17 17.08 7.54
CA ILE A 113 -9.43 18.41 6.99
C ILE A 113 -10.19 18.29 5.66
N LEU A 114 -9.74 17.38 4.77
CA LEU A 114 -10.37 17.16 3.47
C LEU A 114 -11.82 16.73 3.60
N VAL A 115 -12.11 15.72 4.43
CA VAL A 115 -13.48 15.22 4.67
C VAL A 115 -14.40 16.31 5.22
N ARG A 116 -13.91 17.18 6.11
CA ARG A 116 -14.70 18.31 6.64
C ARG A 116 -15.09 19.34 5.58
N ASN A 117 -14.38 19.39 4.46
CA ASN A 117 -14.67 20.29 3.36
C ASN A 117 -15.48 19.60 2.25
N MET A 118 -15.66 18.28 2.32
CA MET A 118 -16.45 17.57 1.30
C MET A 118 -17.93 17.90 1.47
N PRO A 119 -18.67 18.07 0.36
CA PRO A 119 -20.11 18.13 0.44
C PRO A 119 -20.64 16.82 1.03
N ASP A 120 -21.54 16.93 2.02
CA ASP A 120 -22.17 15.78 2.66
C ASP A 120 -22.89 14.92 1.60
N GLU A 121 -22.34 13.73 1.36
CA GLU A 121 -23.02 12.56 0.76
C GLU A 121 -23.53 12.66 -0.69
N ASP A 122 -22.69 13.02 -1.66
CA ASP A 122 -22.90 12.55 -3.05
C ASP A 122 -21.75 11.63 -3.53
N PRO A 123 -21.83 10.32 -3.24
CA PRO A 123 -20.94 9.32 -3.80
C PRO A 123 -20.88 9.36 -5.34
N GLY A 124 -21.94 9.83 -6.01
CA GLY A 124 -21.99 9.99 -7.45
C GLY A 124 -21.02 11.05 -7.97
N GLN A 125 -20.88 12.18 -7.27
CA GLN A 125 -19.87 13.20 -7.61
C GLN A 125 -18.45 12.65 -7.42
N MET A 126 -18.18 11.98 -6.29
CA MET A 126 -16.90 11.30 -6.07
C MET A 126 -16.59 10.32 -7.21
N VAL A 127 -17.50 9.39 -7.49
CA VAL A 127 -17.30 8.37 -8.55
C VAL A 127 -17.15 9.01 -9.94
N SER A 128 -17.86 10.10 -10.23
CA SER A 128 -17.79 10.76 -11.54
C SER A 128 -16.42 11.38 -11.83
N VAL A 129 -15.78 12.01 -10.84
CA VAL A 129 -14.42 12.57 -10.96
C VAL A 129 -13.42 11.46 -11.30
N TYR A 130 -13.57 10.28 -10.68
CA TYR A 130 -12.68 9.14 -10.91
C TYR A 130 -12.98 8.37 -12.18
N ARG A 131 -14.23 8.32 -12.64
CA ARG A 131 -14.59 7.62 -13.88
C ARG A 131 -13.73 8.10 -15.04
N ASP A 132 -13.61 9.42 -15.22
CA ASP A 132 -12.89 9.98 -16.35
C ASP A 132 -11.36 9.78 -16.24
N LYS A 133 -10.83 9.67 -15.01
CA LYS A 133 -9.42 9.33 -14.73
C LYS A 133 -9.12 7.86 -15.04
N TYR A 134 -9.99 6.94 -14.62
CA TYR A 134 -9.83 5.49 -14.85
C TYR A 134 -10.18 5.04 -16.26
N THR A 135 -11.11 5.68 -16.96
CA THR A 135 -11.43 5.38 -18.36
C THR A 135 -10.18 5.44 -19.25
N ARG A 136 -9.26 6.37 -18.97
CA ARG A 136 -7.97 6.45 -19.70
C ARG A 136 -7.02 5.29 -19.41
N LEU A 137 -7.09 4.70 -18.21
CA LEU A 137 -6.25 3.58 -17.78
C LEU A 137 -6.80 2.23 -18.26
N MET A 138 -8.14 2.09 -18.35
CA MET A 138 -8.82 0.87 -18.79
C MET A 138 -8.88 0.70 -20.31
N HIS A 139 -8.61 1.75 -21.09
CA HIS A 139 -8.59 1.71 -22.56
C HIS A 139 -7.17 1.74 -23.16
N ARG A 140 -6.16 1.35 -22.39
CA ARG A 140 -4.79 1.14 -22.85
C ARG A 140 -4.50 -0.35 -22.96
#